data_AF-A0A925ST48-F1
#
_entry.id   AF-A0A925ST48-F1
#
_cell.length_a   1.000
_cell.length_b   1.000
_cell.length_c   1.000
_cell.angle_alpha   90.00
_cell.angle_beta   90.00
_cell.angle_gamma   90.00
#
_symmetry.space_group_name_H-M   'P 1'
#
loop_
_entity.id
_entity.type
_entity.pdbx_description
1 polymer ?
#
loop_
_entity_poly.entity_id
_entity_poly.type
_entity_poly.pdbx_seq_one_letter_code
_entity_poly.pdbx_strand_id
1 'polypeptide(L)'
;MSWKIKQKLRALLAAETNLCSKGHGRGGDLSICLVYPNRYGTGMASLGFQTVYRLFTDCAGLLCERAFLPDRDDLVEYRRSGSPLLSLESQRPLADFDIIAFSTSFEPDYQNIPTILSLAGIPL
;
A
#
# COMPACT_ATOMS: atom_id res chain seq x y z
N MET A 1 3.35 -13.88 -9.98
CA MET A 1 2.80 -13.42 -8.68
C MET A 1 3.13 -14.45 -7.61
N SER A 2 3.97 -14.11 -6.63
CA SER A 2 4.38 -15.01 -5.54
C SER A 2 3.24 -15.23 -4.55
N TRP A 3 2.94 -16.50 -4.25
CA TRP A 3 1.93 -16.89 -3.27
C TRP A 3 2.32 -16.50 -1.84
N LYS A 4 3.62 -16.56 -1.50
CA LYS A 4 4.14 -16.20 -0.18
C LYS A 4 3.83 -14.74 0.16
N ILE A 5 4.03 -13.84 -0.80
CA ILE A 5 3.73 -12.41 -0.67
C ILE A 5 2.25 -12.20 -0.37
N LYS A 6 1.38 -12.79 -1.21
CA LYS A 6 -0.08 -12.68 -1.03
C LYS A 6 -0.55 -13.26 0.31
N GLN A 7 0.02 -14.37 0.75
CA GLN A 7 -0.32 -14.98 2.03
C GLN A 7 0.08 -14.06 3.20
N LYS A 8 1.27 -13.44 3.15
CA LYS A 8 1.73 -12.50 4.19
C LYS A 8 0.83 -11.28 4.28
N LEU A 9 0.49 -10.65 3.16
CA LEU A 9 -0.41 -9.49 3.13
C LEU A 9 -1.80 -9.81 3.69
N ARG A 10 -2.36 -10.98 3.35
CA ARG A 10 -3.63 -11.45 3.93
C ARG A 10 -3.53 -11.66 5.43
N ALA A 11 -2.43 -12.22 5.92
CA ALA A 11 -2.22 -12.43 7.35
C ALA A 11 -2.10 -11.09 8.11
N LEU A 12 -1.41 -10.10 7.54
CA LEU A 12 -1.33 -8.75 8.10
C LEU A 12 -2.71 -8.10 8.18
N LEU A 13 -3.47 -8.10 7.07
CA LEU A 13 -4.81 -7.52 7.02
C LEU A 13 -5.78 -8.24 7.97
N ALA A 14 -5.72 -9.57 8.07
CA ALA A 14 -6.57 -10.35 8.99
C ALA A 14 -6.27 -10.10 10.47
N ALA A 15 -5.07 -9.58 10.79
CA ALA A 15 -4.70 -9.19 12.15
C ALA A 15 -5.15 -7.77 12.51
N GLU A 16 -5.62 -6.98 11.54
CA GLU A 16 -6.18 -5.65 11.79
C GLU A 16 -7.64 -5.75 12.25
N THR A 17 -8.01 -4.90 13.21
CA THR A 17 -9.40 -4.77 13.69
C THR A 17 -9.95 -3.40 13.27
N ASN A 18 -11.14 -3.37 12.66
CA ASN A 18 -11.91 -2.14 12.38
C ASN A 18 -11.32 -1.14 11.36
N LEU A 19 -10.38 -1.53 10.50
CA LEU A 19 -9.76 -0.66 9.49
C LEU A 19 -10.20 -0.94 8.04
N CYS A 20 -11.14 -1.87 7.85
CA CYS A 20 -11.61 -2.26 6.53
C CYS A 20 -12.25 -1.07 5.81
N SER A 21 -11.75 -0.77 4.61
CA SER A 21 -12.43 0.18 3.72
C SER A 21 -13.85 -0.33 3.44
N LYS A 22 -14.82 0.56 3.53
CA LYS A 22 -16.21 0.22 3.22
C LYS A 22 -16.30 0.04 1.71
N GLY A 23 -16.14 -1.22 1.29
CA GLY A 23 -16.60 -1.83 0.04
C GLY A 23 -16.66 -0.97 -1.22
N HIS A 24 -15.89 -1.37 -2.22
CA HIS A 24 -16.02 -1.06 -3.65
C HIS A 24 -17.40 -0.52 -4.06
N GLY A 25 -17.47 0.80 -4.28
CA GLY A 25 -18.60 1.47 -4.91
C GLY A 25 -18.62 1.20 -6.42
N ARG A 26 -19.82 1.03 -6.97
CA ARG A 26 -20.04 0.68 -8.37
C ARG A 26 -19.75 1.87 -9.28
N GLY A 27 -18.69 1.77 -10.06
CA GLY A 27 -18.52 2.42 -11.37
C GLY A 27 -18.39 3.95 -11.34
N GLY A 28 -17.14 4.44 -11.39
CA GLY A 28 -16.82 5.88 -11.48
C GLY A 28 -15.91 6.40 -10.36
N ASP A 29 -15.58 5.56 -9.39
CA ASP A 29 -14.82 5.95 -8.20
C ASP A 29 -13.31 6.02 -8.50
N LEU A 30 -12.68 7.12 -8.07
CA LEU A 30 -11.23 7.33 -8.20
C LEU A 30 -10.49 6.42 -7.22
N SER A 31 -9.52 5.65 -7.70
CA SER A 31 -8.74 4.74 -6.87
C SER A 31 -7.39 5.35 -6.47
N ILE A 32 -7.14 5.39 -5.16
CA ILE A 32 -5.91 5.89 -4.57
C ILE A 32 -5.21 4.80 -3.75
N CYS A 33 -3.91 4.64 -3.98
CA CYS A 33 -3.05 3.87 -3.11
C CYS A 33 -2.24 4.82 -2.22
N LEU A 34 -2.58 4.84 -0.94
CA LEU A 34 -1.87 5.60 0.08
C LEU A 34 -0.67 4.78 0.58
N VAL A 35 0.53 5.21 0.19
CA VAL A 35 1.78 4.50 0.45
C VAL A 35 2.50 5.12 1.63
N TYR A 36 2.82 4.30 2.62
CA TYR A 36 3.80 4.67 3.64
C TYR A 36 5.16 4.09 3.23
N PRO A 37 6.16 4.93 2.92
CA PRO A 37 7.47 4.49 2.41
C PRO A 37 8.40 3.92 3.50
N ASN A 38 7.83 3.11 4.39
CA ASN A 38 8.52 2.38 5.44
C ASN A 38 7.75 1.08 5.73
N ARG A 39 8.23 0.29 6.69
CA ARG A 39 7.60 -0.98 7.07
C ARG A 39 6.19 -0.76 7.60
N TYR A 40 5.35 -1.79 7.44
CA TYR A 40 3.96 -1.81 7.92
C TYR A 40 3.81 -1.33 9.36
N GLY A 41 4.61 -1.85 10.30
CA GLY A 41 4.50 -1.47 11.72
C GLY A 41 4.74 0.02 11.96
N THR A 42 5.69 0.64 11.24
CA THR A 42 5.96 2.08 11.35
C THR A 42 4.81 2.90 10.77
N GLY A 43 4.26 2.48 9.62
CA GLY A 43 3.12 3.16 9.01
C GLY A 43 1.85 3.06 9.85
N MET A 44 1.60 1.90 10.46
CA MET A 44 0.46 1.71 11.37
C MET A 44 0.60 2.46 12.70
N ALA A 45 1.83 2.73 13.13
CA ALA A 45 2.10 3.58 14.29
C ALA A 45 1.98 5.09 13.99
N SER A 46 1.84 5.49 12.72
CA SER A 46 1.71 6.90 12.33
C SER A 46 0.25 7.36 12.40
N LEU A 47 -0.09 8.15 13.41
CA LEU A 47 -1.43 8.73 13.54
C LEU A 47 -1.79 9.62 12.33
N GLY A 48 -0.82 10.35 11.78
CA GLY A 48 -1.02 11.17 10.58
C GLY A 48 -1.43 10.32 9.38
N PHE A 49 -0.74 9.20 9.16
CA PHE A 49 -1.08 8.26 8.09
C PHE A 49 -2.48 7.66 8.29
N GLN A 50 -2.81 7.21 9.50
CA GLN A 50 -4.14 6.68 9.81
C GLN A 50 -5.25 7.73 9.62
N THR A 51 -4.96 8.98 9.95
CA THR A 51 -5.91 10.10 9.78
C THR A 51 -6.19 10.35 8.31
N VAL A 52 -5.15 10.44 7.46
CA VAL A 52 -5.30 10.61 6.01
C VAL A 52 -6.03 9.43 5.38
N TYR A 53 -5.67 8.20 5.76
CA TYR A 53 -6.35 6.98 5.30
C TYR A 53 -7.85 7.03 5.59
N ARG A 54 -8.24 7.44 6.81
CA ARG A 54 -9.64 7.59 7.19
C ARG A 54 -10.35 8.68 6.39
N LEU A 55 -9.73 9.85 6.23
CA LEU A 55 -10.31 10.96 5.45
C LEU A 55 -10.60 10.54 4.00
N PHE A 56 -9.69 9.77 3.39
CA PHE A 56 -9.86 9.23 2.06
C PHE A 56 -10.95 8.16 2.01
N THR A 57 -10.96 7.23 2.96
CA THR A 57 -11.98 6.18 3.04
C THR A 57 -13.39 6.73 3.28
N ASP A 58 -13.52 7.84 4.02
CA ASP A 58 -14.79 8.51 4.29
C ASP A 58 -15.24 9.43 3.13
N CYS A 59 -14.39 9.63 2.11
CA CYS A 59 -14.71 10.44 0.93
C CYS A 59 -15.57 9.65 -0.06
N ALA A 60 -16.77 10.15 -0.35
CA ALA A 60 -17.66 9.52 -1.32
C ALA A 60 -17.04 9.52 -2.73
N GLY A 61 -17.03 8.36 -3.38
CA GLY A 61 -16.48 8.20 -4.73
C GLY A 61 -14.97 7.97 -4.78
N LEU A 62 -14.33 7.71 -3.62
CA LEU A 62 -12.90 7.40 -3.54
C LEU A 62 -12.69 5.99 -2.98
N LEU A 63 -11.95 5.16 -3.70
CA LEU A 63 -11.42 3.89 -3.18
C LEU A 63 -10.01 4.12 -2.65
N CYS A 64 -9.83 4.07 -1.33
CA CYS A 64 -8.51 4.15 -0.71
C CYS A 64 -8.01 2.78 -0.28
N GLU A 65 -6.82 2.42 -0.74
CA GLU A 65 -6.07 1.25 -0.27
C GLU A 65 -4.68 1.68 0.21
N ARG A 66 -4.02 0.82 1.00
CA ARG A 66 -2.71 1.10 1.59
C ARG A 66 -1.65 0.24 0.95
N ALA A 67 -0.42 0.75 0.90
CA ALA A 67 0.76 -0.05 0.62
C ALA A 67 1.95 0.42 1.44
N PHE A 68 2.92 -0.48 1.62
CA PHE A 68 4.07 -0.29 2.49
C PHE A 68 5.33 -0.78 1.79
N LEU A 69 6.49 -0.29 2.24
CA LEU A 69 7.75 -0.88 1.82
C LEU A 69 7.85 -2.31 2.39
N PRO A 70 8.10 -3.34 1.56
CA PRO A 70 8.29 -4.70 2.05
C PRO A 70 9.49 -4.83 2.99
N ASP A 71 9.43 -5.79 3.90
CA ASP A 71 10.60 -6.11 4.74
C ASP A 71 11.76 -6.61 3.87
N ARG A 72 12.99 -6.58 4.40
CA ARG A 72 14.19 -6.99 3.65
C ARG A 72 14.08 -8.40 3.06
N ASP A 73 13.51 -9.34 3.80
CA ASP A 73 13.33 -10.72 3.33
C ASP A 73 12.28 -10.80 2.22
N ASP A 74 11.22 -10.00 2.32
CA ASP A 74 10.19 -9.94 1.28
C ASP A 74 10.73 -9.28 0.01
N LEU A 75 11.57 -8.26 0.12
CA LEU A 75 12.20 -7.60 -1.03
C LEU A 75 12.97 -8.59 -1.91
N VAL A 76 13.63 -9.58 -1.29
CA VAL A 76 14.29 -10.66 -2.01
C VAL A 76 13.27 -11.49 -2.79
N GLU A 77 12.13 -11.82 -2.17
CA GLU A 77 11.04 -12.56 -2.83
C GLU A 77 10.38 -11.77 -3.97
N TYR A 78 10.14 -10.47 -3.78
CA TYR A 78 9.61 -9.57 -4.80
C TYR A 78 10.53 -9.54 -6.02
N ARG A 79 11.84 -9.34 -5.80
CA ARG A 79 12.85 -9.33 -6.88
C ARG A 79 12.98 -10.68 -7.57
N ARG A 80 13.02 -11.77 -6.80
CA ARG A 80 13.15 -13.14 -7.34
C ARG A 80 11.94 -13.55 -8.18
N SER A 81 10.73 -13.18 -7.74
CA SER A 81 9.48 -13.58 -8.38
C SER A 81 9.01 -12.61 -9.47
N GLY A 82 9.62 -11.43 -9.58
CA GLY A 82 9.16 -10.35 -10.45
C GLY A 82 7.73 -9.90 -10.15
N SER A 83 7.25 -10.11 -8.92
CA SER A 83 5.91 -9.67 -8.54
C SER A 83 5.90 -8.16 -8.38
N PRO A 84 4.88 -7.43 -8.89
CA PRO A 84 4.75 -6.01 -8.62
C PRO A 84 4.39 -5.78 -7.16
N LEU A 85 4.71 -4.60 -6.63
CA LEU A 85 4.24 -4.20 -5.30
C LEU A 85 2.71 -4.18 -5.28
N LEU A 86 2.12 -4.78 -4.26
CA LEU A 86 0.67 -4.95 -4.11
C LEU A 86 0.14 -4.07 -2.97
N SER A 87 -1.11 -3.64 -3.11
CA SER A 87 -1.89 -3.07 -2.01
C SER A 87 -2.17 -4.10 -0.92
N LEU A 88 -2.46 -3.63 0.29
CA LEU A 88 -2.72 -4.47 1.46
C LEU A 88 -4.12 -5.08 1.39
N GLU A 89 -5.13 -4.31 1.01
CA GLU A 89 -6.55 -4.67 1.06
C GLU A 89 -6.94 -5.66 -0.05
N SER A 90 -6.83 -5.24 -1.32
CA SER A 90 -7.27 -6.08 -2.46
C SER A 90 -6.13 -6.85 -3.13
N GLN A 91 -4.88 -6.60 -2.73
CA GLN A 91 -3.68 -7.18 -3.35
C GLN A 91 -3.57 -6.82 -4.84
N ARG A 92 -4.01 -5.61 -5.19
CA ARG A 92 -3.93 -5.02 -6.52
C ARG A 92 -2.54 -4.41 -6.72
N PRO A 93 -1.90 -4.59 -7.89
CA PRO A 93 -0.67 -3.89 -8.24
C PRO A 93 -0.79 -2.37 -8.08
N LEU A 94 0.25 -1.72 -7.57
CA LEU A 94 0.27 -0.25 -7.40
C LEU A 94 0.03 0.50 -8.71
N ALA A 95 0.58 0.01 -9.82
CA ALA A 95 0.45 0.62 -11.14
C ALA A 95 -0.99 0.61 -11.68
N ASP A 96 -1.89 -0.16 -11.09
CA ASP A 96 -3.28 -0.18 -11.54
C ASP A 96 -4.10 0.97 -10.93
N PHE A 97 -3.64 1.62 -9.85
CA PHE A 97 -4.36 2.73 -9.20
C PHE A 97 -4.25 4.04 -9.98
N ASP A 98 -5.28 4.87 -9.91
CA ASP A 98 -5.30 6.18 -10.59
C ASP A 98 -4.33 7.18 -9.92
N ILE A 99 -4.19 7.09 -8.60
CA ILE A 99 -3.31 7.94 -7.80
C ILE A 99 -2.47 7.09 -6.84
N ILE A 100 -1.17 7.39 -6.77
CA ILE A 100 -0.28 6.89 -5.73
C ILE A 100 0.15 8.07 -4.87
N ALA A 101 -0.28 8.08 -3.62
CA ALA A 101 0.03 9.15 -2.67
C ALA A 101 1.03 8.66 -1.62
N PHE A 102 2.16 9.35 -1.49
CA PHE A 102 3.16 9.04 -0.47
C PHE A 102 2.95 9.90 0.78
N SER A 103 2.88 9.24 1.94
CA SER A 103 2.87 9.91 3.24
C SER A 103 4.22 9.72 3.94
N THR A 104 5.10 10.71 3.81
CA THR A 104 6.44 10.71 4.41
C THR A 104 6.43 11.43 5.75
N SER A 105 6.78 10.76 6.85
CA SER A 105 6.84 11.39 8.17
C SER A 105 8.25 11.86 8.55
N PHE A 106 9.29 11.24 7.97
CA PHE A 106 10.69 11.54 8.29
C PHE A 106 11.55 11.63 7.02
N GLU A 107 12.68 12.32 7.11
CA GLU A 107 13.61 12.49 5.99
C GLU A 107 14.14 11.16 5.39
N PRO A 108 14.50 10.12 6.17
CA PRO A 108 15.00 8.87 5.59
C PRO A 108 13.97 8.13 4.72
N ASP A 109 12.69 8.40 4.92
CA ASP A 109 11.60 7.78 4.17
C ASP A 109 11.65 8.14 2.67
N TYR A 110 12.18 9.31 2.30
CA TYR A 110 12.30 9.74 0.90
C TYR A 110 13.18 8.79 0.07
N GLN A 111 14.20 8.19 0.70
CA GLN A 111 15.12 7.27 0.03
C GLN A 111 14.45 5.95 -0.38
N ASN A 112 13.32 5.61 0.23
CA ASN A 112 12.60 4.38 -0.05
C ASN A 112 11.61 4.52 -1.22
N ILE A 113 11.22 5.75 -1.58
CA ILE A 113 10.24 6.00 -2.67
C ILE A 113 10.71 5.41 -4.01
N PRO A 114 11.97 5.62 -4.48
CA PRO A 114 12.42 5.03 -5.73
C PRO A 114 12.36 3.49 -5.73
N THR A 115 12.60 2.86 -4.58
CA THR A 115 12.48 1.40 -4.45
C THR A 115 11.04 0.95 -4.64
N ILE A 116 10.07 1.67 -4.06
CA ILE A 116 8.65 1.36 -4.20
C ILE A 116 8.18 1.55 -5.65
N LEU A 117 8.57 2.66 -6.29
CA LEU A 117 8.23 2.91 -7.70
C LEU A 117 8.82 1.84 -8.62
N SER A 118 10.09 1.45 -8.39
CA SER A 118 10.74 0.36 -9.13
C SER A 118 10.00 -0.97 -8.96
N LEU A 119 9.59 -1.33 -7.73
CA LEU A 119 8.80 -2.54 -7.47
C LEU A 119 7.39 -2.47 -8.05
N ALA A 120 6.81 -1.27 -8.17
CA ALA A 120 5.52 -1.05 -8.81
C ALA A 120 5.60 -1.11 -10.35
N GLY A 121 6.81 -1.12 -10.93
CA GLY A 121 7.01 -1.06 -12.38
C GLY A 121 6.80 0.34 -12.97
N ILE A 122 6.89 1.38 -12.13
CA ILE A 122 6.70 2.78 -12.55
C ILE A 122 8.06 3.36 -12.93
N PRO A 123 8.21 3.96 -14.12
CA PRO A 123 9.47 4.55 -14.56
C PRO A 123 9.88 5.74 -13.69
N LEU A 124 11.20 5.91 -13.51
CA LEU A 124 11.84 6.99 -12.76
C LEU A 124 12.50 8.02 -13.69
#